data_AF-A0A5D4R4N3-F1
#
_entry.id   AF-A0A5D4R4N3-F1
#
_cell.length_a   1.000
_cell.length_b   1.000
_cell.length_c   1.000
_cell.angle_alpha   90.00
_cell.angle_beta   90.00
_cell.angle_gamma   90.00
#
_symmetry.space_group_name_H-M   'P 1'
#
loop_
_entity.id
_entity.type
_entity.pdbx_description
1 polymer ?
#
loop_
_entity_poly.entity_id
_entity_poly.type
_entity_poly.pdbx_seq_one_letter_code
_entity_poly.pdbx_strand_id
1 'polypeptide(L)'
;MKELFEDTISFEKLDDIPRSKMQKDRSFKKIMEAAEPGRLEKIQVRQFPWVKGPLLTAAAFFIAAVYFYSQFSIPDQDSTFAELKELPIADIITAETDSEYSYITNGVNIELNESSYAENPFMKAMIRSMLHESAPTNYTPAEKPSYDALVRFKGGDTLQLKLWNVNEVIYFREESSKEFFKAPEKLSRSIFKTLKKEGFSLKRAG
;
A
#
# COMPACT_ATOMS: atom_id res chain seq x y z
N MET A 1 40.28 -42.25 -21.85
CA MET A 1 39.79 -41.16 -20.99
C MET A 1 40.99 -40.54 -20.33
N LYS A 2 41.26 -39.27 -20.67
CA LYS A 2 41.93 -38.21 -19.90
C LYS A 2 43.22 -38.60 -19.17
N GLU A 3 44.37 -38.27 -19.74
CA GLU A 3 45.03 -36.95 -19.65
C GLU A 3 45.33 -36.51 -18.23
N LEU A 4 46.55 -35.98 -18.12
CA LEU A 4 47.18 -35.24 -17.02
C LEU A 4 48.06 -36.12 -16.14
N PHE A 5 49.32 -35.70 -16.02
CA PHE A 5 50.37 -36.19 -15.11
C PHE A 5 51.30 -37.29 -15.61
N GLU A 6 51.92 -37.11 -16.78
CA GLU A 6 53.22 -37.75 -17.04
C GLU A 6 54.06 -36.93 -18.02
N ASP A 7 54.19 -35.63 -17.73
CA ASP A 7 55.19 -34.79 -18.38
C ASP A 7 55.84 -33.87 -17.34
N THR A 8 56.40 -34.49 -16.30
CA THR A 8 57.56 -33.91 -15.64
C THR A 8 58.70 -33.96 -16.65
N ILE A 9 58.71 -33.00 -17.57
CA ILE A 9 59.87 -32.70 -18.40
C ILE A 9 60.98 -32.38 -17.40
N SER A 10 61.84 -33.37 -17.13
CA SER A 10 62.97 -33.17 -16.23
C SER A 10 63.82 -32.06 -16.83
N PHE A 11 64.08 -31.03 -16.02
CA PHE A 11 64.89 -29.86 -16.41
C PHE A 11 66.32 -30.24 -16.81
N GLU A 12 66.72 -31.49 -16.58
CA GLU A 12 67.99 -32.08 -17.01
C GLU A 12 68.12 -32.11 -18.55
N LYS A 13 67.01 -32.21 -19.30
CA LYS A 13 67.02 -32.21 -20.77
C LYS A 13 67.19 -30.81 -21.40
N LEU A 14 67.15 -29.73 -20.62
CA LEU A 14 67.42 -28.38 -21.13
C LEU A 14 68.91 -28.15 -21.41
N ASP A 15 69.79 -28.99 -20.86
CA ASP A 15 71.23 -28.81 -21.04
C ASP A 15 71.77 -29.31 -22.38
N ASP A 16 71.06 -30.25 -23.01
CA ASP A 16 71.40 -30.80 -24.35
C ASP A 16 71.04 -29.87 -25.51
N ILE A 17 70.33 -28.77 -25.26
CA ILE A 17 70.00 -27.80 -26.32
C ILE A 17 71.26 -26.94 -26.60
N PRO A 18 71.75 -26.85 -27.85
CA PRO A 18 72.96 -26.11 -28.21
C PRO A 18 72.67 -24.61 -28.24
N ARG A 19 72.50 -24.02 -27.05
CA ARG A 19 72.30 -22.59 -26.83
C ARG A 19 73.32 -22.08 -25.83
N SER A 20 73.69 -20.79 -25.94
CA SER A 20 74.69 -20.22 -25.02
C SER A 20 74.16 -20.23 -23.58
N LYS A 21 75.04 -20.44 -22.60
CA LYS A 21 74.67 -20.47 -21.17
C LYS A 21 73.86 -19.23 -20.75
N MET A 22 74.20 -18.05 -21.27
CA MET A 22 73.46 -16.81 -21.01
C MET A 22 72.01 -16.85 -21.49
N GLN A 23 71.70 -17.57 -22.57
CA GLN A 23 70.33 -17.71 -23.05
C GLN A 23 69.53 -18.66 -22.16
N LYS A 24 70.16 -19.75 -21.68
CA LYS A 24 69.53 -20.69 -20.74
C LYS A 24 69.20 -20.01 -19.41
N ASP A 25 70.12 -19.24 -18.85
CA ASP A 25 69.90 -18.50 -17.60
C ASP A 25 68.79 -17.45 -17.72
N ARG A 26 68.73 -16.73 -18.84
CA ARG A 26 67.63 -15.76 -19.10
C ARG A 26 66.27 -16.45 -19.22
N SER A 27 66.21 -17.60 -19.88
CA SER A 27 64.98 -18.36 -20.01
C SER A 27 64.53 -18.93 -18.66
N PHE A 28 65.46 -19.48 -17.88
CA PHE A 28 65.19 -20.01 -16.54
C PHE A 28 64.67 -18.91 -15.60
N LYS A 29 65.31 -17.74 -15.60
CA LYS A 29 64.88 -16.60 -14.79
C LYS A 29 63.47 -16.11 -15.17
N LYS A 30 63.15 -16.04 -16.47
CA LYS A 30 61.80 -15.66 -16.94
C LYS A 30 60.73 -16.68 -16.54
N ILE A 31 61.06 -17.97 -16.57
CA ILE A 31 60.12 -19.04 -16.17
C ILE A 31 59.89 -18.98 -14.65
N MET A 32 60.95 -18.74 -13.86
CA MET A 32 60.82 -18.57 -12.41
C MET A 32 60.05 -17.31 -12.02
N GLU A 33 60.31 -16.16 -12.67
CA GLU A 33 59.53 -14.93 -12.46
C GLU A 33 58.06 -15.07 -12.87
N ALA A 34 57.76 -15.87 -13.89
CA ALA A 34 56.37 -16.15 -14.31
C ALA A 34 55.68 -17.21 -13.43
N ALA A 35 56.45 -18.06 -12.73
CA ALA A 35 55.93 -19.10 -11.85
C ALA A 35 55.75 -18.64 -10.40
N GLU A 36 56.21 -17.44 -10.02
CA GLU A 36 55.92 -16.86 -8.70
C GLU A 36 54.44 -16.41 -8.63
N PRO A 37 53.60 -17.02 -7.76
CA PRO A 37 52.17 -16.69 -7.66
C PRO A 37 51.90 -15.36 -6.90
N GLY A 38 52.83 -14.41 -6.94
CA GLY A 38 52.92 -13.31 -5.98
C GLY A 38 52.69 -11.90 -6.52
N ARG A 39 52.39 -11.70 -7.81
CA ARG A 39 52.34 -10.35 -8.40
C ARG A 39 51.08 -10.04 -9.21
N LEU A 40 49.93 -10.49 -8.72
CA LEU A 40 48.68 -9.79 -8.98
C LEU A 40 48.59 -8.65 -7.97
N GLU A 41 48.73 -7.43 -8.47
CA GLU A 41 48.57 -6.19 -7.74
C GLU A 41 47.31 -6.25 -6.86
N LYS A 42 47.53 -6.24 -5.54
CA LYS A 42 46.47 -5.95 -4.58
C LYS A 42 46.06 -4.49 -4.74
N ILE A 43 45.19 -4.22 -5.70
CA ILE A 43 44.27 -3.07 -5.59
C ILE A 43 43.29 -3.44 -4.48
N GLN A 44 43.73 -3.26 -3.23
CA GLN A 44 42.85 -3.28 -2.08
C GLN A 44 41.97 -2.04 -2.15
N VAL A 45 40.90 -2.11 -2.93
CA VAL A 45 39.72 -1.29 -2.66
C VAL A 45 39.18 -1.82 -1.34
N ARG A 46 39.63 -1.21 -0.24
CA ARG A 46 39.15 -1.49 1.12
C ARG A 46 37.72 -0.93 1.23
N GLN A 47 36.79 -1.55 0.50
CA GLN A 47 35.36 -1.35 0.72
C GLN A 47 35.04 -2.02 2.04
N PHE A 48 35.06 -1.26 3.13
CA PHE A 48 34.50 -1.69 4.41
C PHE A 48 33.00 -2.00 4.19
N PRO A 49 32.56 -3.27 4.18
CA PRO A 49 31.18 -3.61 3.82
C PRO A 49 30.20 -3.44 5.00
N TRP A 50 30.72 -3.19 6.21
CA TRP A 50 29.96 -3.40 7.44
C TRP A 50 29.12 -2.21 7.90
N VAL A 51 29.36 -1.01 7.38
CA VAL A 51 28.61 0.20 7.79
C VAL A 51 27.59 0.63 6.73
N LYS A 52 27.74 0.21 5.47
CA LYS A 52 26.83 0.58 4.38
C LYS A 52 25.54 -0.23 4.40
N GLY A 53 25.60 -1.51 4.78
CA GLY A 53 24.42 -2.38 4.88
C GLY A 53 23.36 -1.82 5.84
N PRO A 54 23.69 -1.57 7.13
CA PRO A 54 22.73 -1.05 8.10
C PRO A 54 22.16 0.32 7.71
N LEU A 55 23.01 1.21 7.17
CA LEU A 55 22.60 2.56 6.76
C LEU A 55 21.65 2.53 5.56
N LEU A 56 21.92 1.68 4.55
CA LEU A 56 21.01 1.50 3.41
C LEU A 56 19.68 0.89 3.86
N THR A 57 19.74 -0.06 4.79
CA THR A 57 18.54 -0.71 5.32
C THR A 57 17.68 0.29 6.09
N ALA A 58 18.30 1.11 6.95
CA ALA A 58 17.62 2.18 7.67
C ALA A 58 17.00 3.22 6.71
N ALA A 59 17.70 3.61 5.65
CA ALA A 59 17.17 4.50 4.63
C ALA A 59 15.97 3.88 3.88
N ALA A 60 16.03 2.60 3.54
CA ALA A 60 14.91 1.89 2.91
C ALA A 60 13.70 1.79 3.84
N PHE A 61 13.90 1.51 5.13
CA PHE A 61 12.84 1.54 6.13
C PHE A 61 12.26 2.94 6.32
N PHE A 62 13.08 3.99 6.28
CA PHE A 62 12.59 5.37 6.34
C PHE A 62 11.77 5.74 5.11
N ILE A 63 12.23 5.40 3.91
CA ILE A 63 11.50 5.66 2.67
C ILE A 63 10.19 4.87 2.66
N ALA A 64 10.21 3.60 3.07
CA ALA A 64 9.00 2.79 3.18
C ALA A 64 8.05 3.36 4.25
N ALA A 65 8.56 3.76 5.42
CA ALA A 65 7.76 4.37 6.47
C ALA A 65 7.14 5.70 6.03
N VAL A 66 7.89 6.55 5.33
CA VAL A 66 7.37 7.81 4.75
C VAL A 66 6.35 7.51 3.64
N TYR A 67 6.61 6.53 2.79
CA TYR A 67 5.68 6.11 1.75
C TYR A 67 4.38 5.57 2.36
N PHE A 68 4.46 4.65 3.32
CA PHE A 68 3.29 4.16 4.04
C PHE A 68 2.61 5.27 4.81
N TYR A 69 3.33 6.14 5.51
CA TYR A 69 2.74 7.30 6.19
C TYR A 69 2.03 8.24 5.20
N SER A 70 2.57 8.43 3.99
CA SER A 70 1.92 9.24 2.94
C SER A 70 0.67 8.59 2.35
N GLN A 71 0.60 7.25 2.32
CA GLN A 71 -0.58 6.50 1.88
C GLN A 71 -1.63 6.37 3.00
N PHE A 72 -1.19 6.32 4.25
CA PHE A 72 -2.02 6.22 5.46
C PHE A 72 -2.29 7.57 6.13
N SER A 73 -1.78 8.68 5.58
CA SER A 73 -2.25 10.02 5.93
C SER A 73 -3.67 10.13 5.41
N ILE A 74 -4.61 9.64 6.23
CA ILE A 74 -5.99 10.10 6.21
C ILE A 74 -5.83 11.62 6.30
N PRO A 75 -6.29 12.40 5.30
CA PRO A 75 -6.24 13.84 5.41
C PRO A 75 -6.85 14.20 6.76
N ASP A 76 -6.06 14.88 7.60
CA ASP A 76 -6.53 15.36 8.89
C ASP A 76 -7.84 16.09 8.61
N GLN A 77 -8.93 15.56 9.16
CA GLN A 77 -10.25 16.18 9.08
C GLN A 77 -10.23 17.43 9.97
N ASP A 78 -9.65 18.51 9.48
CA ASP A 78 -9.80 19.83 10.11
C ASP A 78 -11.22 20.39 9.88
N SER A 79 -11.91 19.87 8.86
CA SER A 79 -13.28 20.25 8.49
C SER A 79 -14.30 19.63 9.45
N THR A 80 -15.02 20.47 10.19
CA THR A 80 -16.08 20.00 11.09
C THR A 80 -17.29 19.45 10.32
N PHE A 81 -18.05 18.54 10.92
CA PHE A 81 -19.30 18.02 10.34
C PHE A 81 -20.25 19.13 9.84
N ALA A 82 -20.29 20.26 10.56
CA ALA A 82 -21.09 21.42 10.19
C ALA A 82 -20.62 22.08 8.87
N GLU A 83 -19.31 22.13 8.62
CA GLU A 83 -18.73 22.68 7.39
C GLU A 83 -18.92 21.71 6.22
N LEU A 84 -18.69 20.42 6.44
CA LEU A 84 -18.83 19.38 5.42
C LEU A 84 -20.26 19.26 4.90
N LYS A 85 -21.25 19.47 5.76
CA LYS A 85 -22.69 19.43 5.43
C LYS A 85 -23.10 20.44 4.35
N GLU A 86 -22.38 21.54 4.20
CA GLU A 86 -22.64 22.58 3.21
C GLU A 86 -21.96 22.31 1.85
N LEU A 87 -20.91 21.48 1.84
CA LEU A 87 -20.12 21.22 0.65
C LEU A 87 -20.87 20.38 -0.40
N PRO A 88 -20.61 20.60 -1.70
CA PRO A 88 -21.19 19.78 -2.75
C PRO A 88 -20.57 18.38 -2.78
N ILE A 89 -21.40 17.35 -2.85
CA ILE A 89 -20.98 15.94 -2.88
C ILE A 89 -20.44 15.58 -4.28
N ALA A 90 -19.24 14.99 -4.32
CA ALA A 90 -18.60 14.45 -5.52
C ALA A 90 -19.01 12.99 -5.76
N ASP A 91 -18.89 12.14 -4.74
CA ASP A 91 -19.21 10.71 -4.80
C ASP A 91 -19.71 10.23 -3.43
N ILE A 92 -20.46 9.13 -3.44
CA ILE A 92 -20.90 8.40 -2.26
C ILE A 92 -20.57 6.95 -2.52
N ILE A 93 -19.87 6.32 -1.59
CA ILE A 93 -19.58 4.89 -1.63
C ILE A 93 -20.24 4.26 -0.42
N THR A 94 -21.00 3.19 -0.61
CA THR A 94 -21.63 2.46 0.49
C THR A 94 -21.32 0.98 0.44
N ALA A 95 -21.30 0.34 1.61
CA ALA A 95 -21.12 -1.10 1.76
C ALA A 95 -22.02 -1.62 2.88
N GLU A 96 -22.48 -2.87 2.76
CA GLU A 96 -23.12 -3.56 3.88
C GLU A 96 -22.10 -3.70 5.02
N THR A 97 -22.49 -3.36 6.25
CA THR A 97 -21.59 -3.44 7.39
C THR A 97 -21.59 -4.84 7.99
N ASP A 98 -20.43 -5.49 7.95
CA ASP A 98 -20.25 -6.78 8.60
C ASP A 98 -20.11 -6.62 10.13
N SER A 99 -19.37 -5.59 10.57
CA SER A 99 -19.07 -5.35 11.99
C SER A 99 -19.09 -3.87 12.38
N GLU A 100 -19.28 -3.57 13.66
CA GLU A 100 -19.23 -2.18 14.14
C GLU A 100 -17.88 -1.48 13.89
N TYR A 101 -16.80 -2.26 13.69
CA TYR A 101 -15.44 -1.76 13.50
C TYR A 101 -14.94 -1.81 12.05
N SER A 102 -15.73 -2.30 11.10
CA SER A 102 -15.38 -2.24 9.67
C SER A 102 -15.70 -0.86 9.12
N TYR A 103 -14.87 -0.36 8.22
CA TYR A 103 -15.09 0.91 7.53
C TYR A 103 -14.50 0.87 6.12
N ILE A 104 -15.04 1.73 5.26
CA ILE A 104 -14.57 1.92 3.89
C ILE A 104 -13.37 2.87 3.97
N THR A 105 -12.17 2.31 3.87
CA THR A 105 -10.94 3.12 3.77
C THR A 105 -10.79 3.65 2.34
N ASN A 106 -10.08 4.77 2.17
CA ASN A 106 -9.77 5.39 0.88
C ASN A 106 -8.83 4.54 -0.03
N GLY A 107 -8.93 3.21 -0.01
CA GLY A 107 -8.22 2.36 -0.96
C GLY A 107 -7.83 0.95 -0.50
N VAL A 108 -8.26 0.45 0.67
CA VAL A 108 -7.91 -0.92 1.09
C VAL A 108 -9.07 -1.55 1.88
N ASN A 109 -10.06 -2.08 1.16
CA ASN A 109 -10.81 -3.27 1.58
C ASN A 109 -11.36 -3.97 0.34
N ILE A 110 -10.69 -5.05 -0.08
CA ILE A 110 -10.93 -5.76 -1.35
C ILE A 110 -12.12 -6.75 -1.23
N GLU A 111 -12.86 -6.76 -0.10
CA GLU A 111 -13.85 -7.81 0.19
C GLU A 111 -15.28 -7.31 0.43
N LEU A 112 -15.52 -6.00 0.43
CA LEU A 112 -16.87 -5.44 0.62
C LEU A 112 -17.56 -5.24 -0.73
N ASN A 113 -18.84 -5.65 -0.85
CA ASN A 113 -19.70 -5.36 -2.00
C ASN A 113 -20.02 -3.86 -2.05
N GLU A 114 -19.03 -3.05 -2.38
CA GLU A 114 -19.12 -1.60 -2.43
C GLU A 114 -19.97 -1.14 -3.61
N SER A 115 -20.80 -0.13 -3.38
CA SER A 115 -21.59 0.55 -4.40
C SER A 115 -21.17 2.02 -4.45
N SER A 116 -20.59 2.45 -5.58
CA SER A 116 -20.30 3.87 -5.84
C SER A 116 -21.46 4.53 -6.57
N TYR A 117 -21.79 5.75 -6.17
CA TYR A 117 -22.91 6.55 -6.67
C TYR A 117 -22.43 7.81 -7.40
N ALA A 118 -21.22 7.79 -7.96
CA ALA A 118 -20.60 8.92 -8.64
C ALA A 118 -21.46 9.44 -9.81
N GLU A 119 -22.22 8.58 -10.47
CA GLU A 119 -23.09 8.96 -11.60
C GLU A 119 -24.57 9.09 -11.21
N ASN A 120 -24.92 8.89 -9.93
CA ASN A 120 -26.30 8.92 -9.45
C ASN A 120 -26.64 10.28 -8.79
N PRO A 121 -27.18 11.27 -9.53
CA PRO A 121 -27.49 12.59 -8.97
C PRO A 121 -28.60 12.55 -7.91
N PHE A 122 -29.51 11.57 -7.99
CA PHE A 122 -30.60 11.42 -7.06
C PHE A 122 -30.10 10.97 -5.68
N MET A 123 -29.18 9.99 -5.64
CA MET A 123 -28.54 9.55 -4.41
C MET A 123 -27.77 10.68 -3.73
N LYS A 124 -27.00 11.47 -4.51
CA LYS A 124 -26.28 12.64 -4.01
C LYS A 124 -27.22 13.68 -3.40
N ALA A 125 -28.34 13.97 -4.07
CA ALA A 125 -29.34 14.90 -3.56
C ALA A 125 -29.99 14.39 -2.26
N MET A 126 -30.34 13.10 -2.19
CA MET A 126 -30.94 12.51 -0.99
C MET A 126 -29.99 12.54 0.21
N ILE A 127 -28.73 12.14 0.03
CA ILE A 127 -27.73 12.18 1.12
C ILE A 127 -27.45 13.62 1.53
N ARG A 128 -27.37 14.55 0.58
CA ARG A 128 -27.23 15.98 0.93
C ARG A 128 -28.41 16.48 1.76
N SER A 129 -29.65 16.20 1.36
CA SER A 129 -30.84 16.55 2.13
C SER A 129 -30.86 15.85 3.49
N MET A 130 -30.44 14.59 3.57
CA MET A 130 -30.35 13.85 4.82
C MET A 130 -29.38 14.53 5.79
N LEU A 131 -28.19 14.89 5.32
CA LEU A 131 -27.21 15.63 6.12
C LEU A 131 -27.82 16.97 6.54
N HIS A 132 -28.36 17.76 5.59
CA HIS A 132 -28.97 19.09 5.81
C HIS A 132 -30.08 19.09 6.87
N GLU A 133 -31.03 18.16 6.75
CA GLU A 133 -32.27 18.13 7.53
C GLU A 133 -32.19 17.23 8.78
N SER A 134 -31.06 16.55 8.99
CA SER A 134 -30.85 15.74 10.19
C SER A 134 -30.78 16.58 11.46
N ALA A 135 -31.30 16.02 12.54
CA ALA A 135 -31.22 16.59 13.89
C ALA A 135 -30.45 15.64 14.82
N PRO A 136 -29.65 16.18 15.76
CA PRO A 136 -29.08 15.39 16.83
C PRO A 136 -30.14 14.62 17.60
N THR A 137 -29.78 13.42 18.06
CA THR A 137 -30.69 12.57 18.83
C THR A 137 -29.97 11.89 19.99
N ASN A 138 -30.69 11.75 21.10
CA ASN A 138 -30.24 10.97 22.25
C ASN A 138 -30.51 9.47 22.07
N TYR A 139 -31.16 9.07 20.98
CA TYR A 139 -31.42 7.66 20.69
C TYR A 139 -30.15 7.00 20.14
N THR A 140 -29.65 6.01 20.88
CA THR A 140 -28.56 5.14 20.44
C THR A 140 -29.14 3.80 19.99
N PRO A 141 -29.02 3.43 18.70
CA PRO A 141 -29.44 2.11 18.24
C PRO A 141 -28.70 1.01 19.02
N ALA A 142 -29.43 0.01 19.51
CA ALA A 142 -28.85 -1.16 20.19
C ALA A 142 -28.32 -2.21 19.21
N GLU A 143 -28.75 -2.15 17.96
CA GLU A 143 -28.35 -3.06 16.89
C GLU A 143 -27.05 -2.61 16.23
N LYS A 144 -26.39 -3.54 15.53
CA LYS A 144 -25.21 -3.21 14.71
C LYS A 144 -25.60 -2.30 13.53
N PRO A 145 -24.69 -1.43 13.05
CA PRO A 145 -24.91 -0.66 11.84
C PRO A 145 -25.25 -1.56 10.65
N SER A 146 -26.11 -1.05 9.76
CA SER A 146 -26.56 -1.73 8.55
C SER A 146 -25.63 -1.48 7.37
N TYR A 147 -25.11 -0.25 7.25
CA TYR A 147 -24.22 0.15 6.16
C TYR A 147 -23.15 1.13 6.63
N ASP A 148 -21.99 1.06 6.00
CA ASP A 148 -20.96 2.07 6.07
C ASP A 148 -21.08 2.95 4.82
N ALA A 149 -20.92 4.25 4.98
CA ALA A 149 -21.00 5.22 3.89
C ALA A 149 -19.81 6.18 3.93
N LEU A 150 -19.09 6.27 2.82
CA LEU A 150 -18.04 7.24 2.58
C LEU A 150 -18.57 8.31 1.62
N VAL A 151 -18.75 9.52 2.12
CA VAL A 151 -19.16 10.68 1.32
C VAL A 151 -17.92 11.48 0.95
N ARG A 152 -17.64 11.61 -0.34
CA ARG A 152 -16.54 12.43 -0.87
C ARG A 152 -17.10 13.75 -1.37
N PHE A 153 -16.56 14.87 -0.89
CA PHE A 153 -16.97 16.21 -1.31
C PHE A 153 -16.08 16.73 -2.43
N LYS A 154 -16.60 17.68 -3.22
CA LYS A 154 -15.77 18.43 -4.16
C LYS A 154 -14.88 19.36 -3.34
N GLY A 155 -13.59 19.11 -3.36
CA GLY A 155 -12.62 19.75 -2.46
C GLY A 155 -11.62 18.75 -1.88
N GLY A 156 -11.95 17.46 -1.91
CA GLY A 156 -11.09 16.38 -1.41
C GLY A 156 -11.46 15.91 -0.01
N ASP A 157 -12.28 16.67 0.71
CA ASP A 157 -12.80 16.28 2.01
C ASP A 157 -13.65 15.00 1.92
N THR A 158 -13.60 14.21 2.98
CA THR A 158 -14.39 12.99 3.10
C THR A 158 -15.08 12.91 4.45
N LEU A 159 -16.28 12.34 4.47
CA LEU A 159 -17.06 12.06 5.68
C LEU A 159 -17.41 10.59 5.72
N GLN A 160 -16.99 9.92 6.79
CA GLN A 160 -17.28 8.50 7.05
C GLN A 160 -18.43 8.38 8.04
N LEU A 161 -19.49 7.70 7.61
CA LEU A 161 -20.73 7.55 8.35
C LEU A 161 -21.06 6.08 8.56
N LYS A 162 -21.53 5.77 9.76
CA LYS A 162 -22.24 4.52 10.05
C LYS A 162 -23.73 4.77 9.99
N LEU A 163 -24.46 3.90 9.29
CA LEU A 163 -25.90 4.01 9.06
C LEU A 163 -26.63 2.85 9.72
N TRP A 164 -27.61 3.14 10.56
CA TRP A 164 -28.53 2.18 11.17
C TRP A 164 -29.92 2.31 10.56
N ASN A 165 -30.54 1.18 10.26
CA ASN A 165 -31.95 1.13 9.90
C ASN A 165 -32.79 0.66 11.09
N VAL A 166 -33.47 1.58 11.77
CA VAL A 166 -34.40 1.22 12.85
C VAL A 166 -35.79 1.62 12.42
N ASN A 167 -36.67 0.63 12.19
CA ASN A 167 -38.05 0.83 11.75
C ASN A 167 -38.18 1.75 10.51
N GLU A 168 -37.33 1.54 9.50
CA GLU A 168 -37.27 2.33 8.26
C GLU A 168 -36.77 3.79 8.43
N VAL A 169 -36.22 4.12 9.59
CA VAL A 169 -35.62 5.42 9.87
C VAL A 169 -34.10 5.29 9.94
N ILE A 170 -33.39 6.18 9.23
CA ILE A 170 -31.94 6.25 9.28
C ILE A 170 -31.54 6.99 10.55
N TYR A 171 -30.77 6.28 11.37
CA TYR A 171 -29.92 6.89 12.38
C TYR A 171 -28.50 6.80 11.86
N PHE A 172 -27.72 7.86 12.03
CA PHE A 172 -26.33 7.84 11.59
C PHE A 172 -25.42 8.55 12.57
N ARG A 173 -24.14 8.19 12.49
CA ARG A 173 -23.07 8.76 13.30
C ARG A 173 -21.85 8.91 12.42
N GLU A 174 -21.14 10.02 12.57
CA GLU A 174 -19.80 10.14 12.04
C GLU A 174 -18.85 9.24 12.83
N GLU A 175 -17.90 8.59 12.16
CA GLU A 175 -17.01 7.62 12.82
C GLU A 175 -16.16 8.25 13.95
N SER A 176 -15.67 9.46 13.74
CA SER A 176 -14.88 10.23 14.72
C SER A 176 -15.73 10.80 15.87
N SER A 177 -17.06 10.77 15.75
CA SER A 177 -18.00 11.37 16.69
C SER A 177 -18.77 10.35 17.52
N LYS A 178 -19.21 10.77 18.71
CA LYS A 178 -20.15 10.02 19.56
C LYS A 178 -21.61 10.47 19.36
N GLU A 179 -21.83 11.56 18.65
CA GLU A 179 -23.15 12.17 18.48
C GLU A 179 -23.94 11.48 17.37
N PHE A 180 -25.14 11.01 17.71
CA PHE A 180 -26.05 10.40 16.75
C PHE A 180 -26.99 11.43 16.16
N PHE A 181 -27.32 11.23 14.89
CA PHE A 181 -28.26 12.05 14.13
C PHE A 181 -29.42 11.19 13.65
N LYS A 182 -30.62 11.77 13.64
CA LYS A 182 -31.82 11.18 13.06
C LYS A 182 -32.13 11.86 11.73
N ALA A 183 -32.25 11.08 10.67
CA ALA A 183 -32.68 11.56 9.37
C ALA A 183 -34.22 11.69 9.29
N PRO A 184 -34.74 12.55 8.39
CA PRO A 184 -36.16 12.58 8.08
C PRO A 184 -36.67 11.22 7.56
N GLU A 185 -37.85 10.79 8.01
CA GLU A 185 -38.39 9.46 7.71
C GLU A 185 -38.62 9.23 6.20
N LYS A 186 -39.10 10.26 5.50
CA LYS A 186 -39.35 10.19 4.05
C LYS A 186 -38.05 9.96 3.24
N LEU A 187 -36.97 10.63 3.64
CA LEU A 187 -35.65 10.46 3.02
C LEU A 187 -35.08 9.08 3.38
N SER A 188 -35.20 8.67 4.64
CA SER A 188 -34.73 7.38 5.14
C SER A 188 -35.22 6.20 4.31
N ARG A 189 -36.54 6.14 4.06
CA ARG A 189 -37.15 5.11 3.22
C ARG A 189 -36.61 5.11 1.80
N SER A 190 -36.42 6.30 1.21
CA SER A 190 -35.97 6.46 -0.18
C SER A 190 -34.51 6.03 -0.36
N ILE A 191 -33.67 6.37 0.61
CA ILE A 191 -32.25 5.98 0.63
C ILE A 191 -32.14 4.45 0.76
N PHE A 192 -32.78 3.83 1.75
CA PHE A 192 -32.69 2.37 1.90
C PHE A 192 -33.28 1.59 0.73
N LYS A 193 -34.33 2.11 0.08
CA LYS A 193 -34.86 1.50 -1.14
C LYS A 193 -33.83 1.49 -2.27
N THR A 194 -33.08 2.57 -2.42
CA THR A 194 -32.00 2.69 -3.41
C THR A 194 -30.85 1.75 -3.07
N LEU A 195 -30.39 1.73 -1.82
CA LEU A 195 -29.33 0.84 -1.33
C LEU A 195 -29.69 -0.64 -1.56
N LYS A 196 -30.91 -1.06 -1.21
CA LYS A 196 -31.36 -2.44 -1.45
C LYS A 196 -31.42 -2.76 -2.93
N LYS A 197 -32.01 -1.89 -3.76
CA LYS A 197 -32.20 -2.16 -5.19
C LYS A 197 -30.87 -2.37 -5.92
N GLU A 198 -29.86 -1.58 -5.59
CA GLU A 198 -28.55 -1.65 -6.25
C GLU A 198 -27.64 -2.73 -5.65
N GLY A 199 -27.74 -3.01 -4.33
CA GLY A 199 -27.08 -4.17 -3.73
C GLY A 199 -27.54 -5.53 -4.33
N PHE A 200 -28.80 -5.63 -4.78
CA PHE A 200 -29.30 -6.79 -5.52
C PHE A 200 -28.86 -6.84 -6.99
N SER A 201 -28.50 -5.69 -7.59
CA SER A 201 -28.04 -5.61 -8.97
C SER A 201 -26.65 -6.21 -9.13
N LEU A 202 -25.76 -5.95 -8.18
CA LEU A 202 -24.38 -6.46 -8.18
C LEU A 202 -24.31 -7.97 -7.86
N LYS A 203 -25.18 -8.48 -6.95
CA LYS A 203 -25.25 -9.91 -6.63
C LYS A 203 -25.70 -10.83 -7.78
N ARG A 204 -26.26 -10.28 -8.87
CA ARG A 204 -26.68 -11.07 -10.05
C ARG A 204 -25.66 -11.04 -11.20
N ALA A 205 -24.61 -10.22 -11.09
CA ALA A 205 -23.59 -10.07 -12.13
C ALA A 205 -22.32 -10.90 -11.89
N GLY A 206 -22.29 -11.73 -10.84
CA GLY A 206 -21.22 -12.67 -10.50
C GLY A 206 -21.59 -14.11 -10.79
#